data_AF-A0A0G1R5K5-F1
#
_entry.id   AF-A0A0G1R5K5-F1
#
_cell.length_a   1.000
_cell.length_b   1.000
_cell.length_c   1.000
_cell.angle_alpha   90.00
_cell.angle_beta   90.00
_cell.angle_gamma   90.00
#
_symmetry.space_group_name_H-M   'P 1'
#
loop_
_entity.id
_entity.type
_entity.pdbx_description
1 polymer ?
#
loop_
_entity_poly.entity_id
_entity_poly.type
_entity_poly.pdbx_seq_one_letter_code
_entity_poly.pdbx_strand_id
1 'polypeptide(L)' 'MSEGAELDTVSDTDDFDISNKIAEYKELKGEIYACGTCLKIRQREESKVCPVSTMADLLKLVEESDKVLVFG' A
#
# COMPACT_ATOMS: atom_id res chain seq x y z
N MET A 1 5.16 -10.39 0.03
CA MET A 1 4.21 -9.60 0.88
C MET A 1 4.90 -8.85 2.03
N SER A 2 6.03 -8.16 1.81
CA SER A 2 6.71 -7.51 2.94
C SER A 2 7.27 -6.11 2.63
N GLU A 3 7.89 -5.92 1.46
CA GLU A 3 8.52 -4.65 1.09
C GLU A 3 7.52 -3.61 0.55
N GLY A 4 6.32 -4.03 0.14
CA GLY A 4 5.28 -3.10 -0.33
C GLY A 4 4.84 -2.07 0.73
N ALA A 5 5.13 -2.29 2.01
CA ALA A 5 4.94 -1.31 3.07
C ALA A 5 5.90 -0.10 2.98
N GLU A 6 6.92 -0.17 2.13
CA GLU A 6 7.95 0.85 1.97
C GLU A 6 7.70 1.77 0.76
N LEU A 7 6.48 1.76 0.19
CA LEU A 7 6.11 2.53 -1.00
C LEU A 7 6.57 3.99 -0.94
N ASP A 8 6.44 4.63 0.22
CA ASP A 8 6.81 6.04 0.43
C ASP A 8 8.31 6.34 0.36
N THR A 9 9.14 5.30 0.31
CA THR A 9 10.59 5.41 0.17
C THR A 9 11.06 5.15 -1.25
N VAL A 10 10.19 4.65 -2.11
CA VAL A 10 10.53 4.33 -3.50
C VAL A 10 10.57 5.63 -4.29
N SER A 11 11.74 5.90 -4.87
CA SER A 11 11.97 7.08 -5.70
C SER A 11 11.51 6.81 -7.13
N ASP A 12 11.00 7.84 -7.80
CA ASP A 12 10.73 7.77 -9.24
C ASP A 12 12.03 7.55 -10.02
N THR A 13 11.92 6.89 -11.16
CA THR A 13 13.02 6.60 -12.09
C THR A 13 12.63 7.01 -13.51
N ASP A 14 13.60 7.02 -14.43
CA ASP A 14 13.33 7.36 -15.84
C ASP A 14 12.28 6.45 -16.50
N ASP A 15 12.19 5.19 -16.04
CA ASP A 15 11.25 4.19 -16.57
C ASP A 15 9.93 4.14 -15.79
N PHE A 16 9.91 4.59 -14.52
CA PHE A 16 8.76 4.44 -13.62
C PHE A 16 8.49 5.70 -12.81
N ASP A 17 7.36 6.34 -13.14
CA ASP A 17 6.76 7.47 -12.40
C ASP A 17 5.71 6.93 -11.42
N ILE A 18 6.19 6.53 -10.24
CA ILE A 18 5.40 5.90 -9.18
C ILE A 18 4.52 6.95 -8.49
N SER A 19 5.06 8.14 -8.25
CA SER A 19 4.34 9.25 -7.61
C SER A 19 3.07 9.62 -8.37
N ASN A 20 3.15 9.74 -9.70
CA ASN A 20 1.99 10.03 -10.53
C ASN A 20 0.99 8.87 -10.56
N LYS A 21 1.46 7.62 -10.58
CA LYS A 21 0.57 6.45 -10.53
C LYS A 21 -0.20 6.34 -9.22
N ILE A 22 0.43 6.70 -8.10
CA ILE A 22 -0.25 6.79 -6.80
C ILE A 22 -1.32 7.89 -6.84
N ALA A 23 -1.02 9.05 -7.43
CA ALA A 23 -2.00 10.14 -7.56
C ALA A 23 -3.20 9.73 -8.42
N GLU A 24 -2.96 9.16 -9.60
CA GLU A 24 -3.98 8.65 -10.52
C GLU A 24 -4.87 7.59 -9.83
N TYR A 25 -4.26 6.65 -9.10
CA TYR A 25 -5.00 5.62 -8.37
C TYR A 25 -5.95 6.22 -7.33
N LYS A 26 -5.52 7.26 -6.62
CA LYS A 26 -6.37 7.98 -5.65
C LYS A 26 -7.48 8.79 -6.32
N GLU A 27 -7.21 9.43 -7.45
CA GLU A 27 -8.24 10.13 -8.23
C GLU A 27 -9.35 9.18 -8.71
N LEU A 28 -8.98 7.94 -9.03
CA LEU A 28 -9.90 6.84 -9.34
C LEU A 28 -10.58 6.23 -8.11
N LYS A 29 -10.45 6.86 -6.93
CA LYS A 29 -10.99 6.41 -5.64
C LYS A 29 -10.42 5.08 -5.14
N GLY A 30 -9.23 4.73 -5.60
CA GLY A 30 -8.49 3.59 -5.09
C GLY A 30 -7.94 3.86 -3.68
N GLU A 31 -8.08 2.88 -2.80
CA GLU A 31 -7.56 2.94 -1.43
C GLU A 31 -6.24 2.15 -1.32
N ILE A 32 -5.27 2.73 -0.62
CA ILE A 32 -3.96 2.12 -0.40
C ILE A 32 -3.74 1.99 1.10
N TYR A 33 -3.36 0.80 1.56
CA TYR A 33 -3.17 0.51 2.97
C TYR A 33 -1.79 -0.09 3.23
N ALA A 34 -1.17 0.29 4.34
CA ALA A 34 0.09 -0.28 4.79
C ALA A 34 -0.10 -1.12 6.06
N CYS A 35 0.49 -2.32 6.09
CA CYS A 35 0.46 -3.15 7.29
C CYS A 35 1.26 -2.50 8.43
N GLY A 36 0.58 -2.14 9.52
CA GLY A 36 1.19 -1.42 10.64
C GLY A 36 2.33 -2.20 11.32
N THR A 37 2.22 -3.52 11.43
CA THR A 37 3.28 -4.36 11.99
C THR A 37 4.52 -4.37 11.10
N CYS A 38 4.35 -4.37 9.78
CA CYS A 38 5.46 -4.33 8.82
C CYS A 38 6.23 -3.02 8.89
N LEU A 39 5.53 -1.88 9.05
CA LEU A 39 6.14 -0.57 9.27
C LEU A 39 6.94 -0.53 10.58
N LYS A 40 6.34 -0.98 11.68
CA LYS A 40 6.97 -0.99 13.01
C LYS A 40 8.27 -1.79 13.05
N ILE A 41 8.27 -3.01 12.50
CA ILE A 41 9.47 -3.87 12.47
C ILE A 41 10.61 -3.20 11.69
N ARG A 42 10.27 -2.40 10.68
CA ARG A 42 11.21 -1.65 9.84
C ARG A 42 11.52 -0.25 10.34
N GLN A 43 11.04 0.11 11.53
CA GLN A 43 11.21 1.44 12.13
C GLN A 43 10.72 2.57 11.20
N ARG A 44 9.60 2.33 10.52
CA ARG A 44 8.93 3.31 9.66
C ARG A 44 7.67 3.83 10.35
N GLU A 45 7.41 5.11 10.10
CA GLU A 45 6.19 5.76 10.55
C GLU A 45 5.10 5.67 9.49
N GLU A 46 3.87 5.93 9.90
CA GLU A 46 2.75 6.07 8.98
C GLU A 46 2.98 7.23 8.00
N SER A 47 2.51 7.08 6.77
CA SER A 47 2.56 8.15 5.78
C SER A 47 1.17 8.68 5.47
N LYS A 48 1.12 9.89 4.93
CA LYS A 48 -0.12 10.46 4.38
C LYS A 48 -0.58 9.73 3.11
N VAL A 49 0.31 8.96 2.48
CA VAL A 49 -0.01 8.26 1.25
C VAL A 49 -0.76 6.96 1.54
N CYS A 50 -0.30 6.22 2.56
CA CYS A 50 -0.79 4.90 2.91
C CYS A 50 -1.20 4.85 4.39
N PRO A 51 -2.49 5.05 4.73
CA PRO A 51 -2.98 4.82 6.09
C PRO A 51 -2.67 3.40 6.57
N VAL A 52 -2.43 3.29 7.87
CA VAL A 52 -2.14 2.00 8.51
C VAL A 52 -3.38 1.13 8.57
N SER A 53 -3.23 -0.15 8.24
CA SER A 53 -4.25 -1.19 8.39
C SER A 53 -3.76 -2.36 9.24
N THR A 54 -4.71 -3.21 9.61
CA THR A 54 -4.53 -4.42 10.41
C THR A 54 -4.83 -5.68 9.60
N MET A 55 -4.53 -6.86 10.17
CA MET A 55 -4.94 -8.12 9.54
C MET A 55 -6.45 -8.35 9.52
N ALA A 56 -7.20 -7.72 10.43
CA ALA A 56 -8.66 -7.77 10.38
C ALA A 56 -9.20 -6.99 9.16
N ASP A 57 -8.59 -5.84 8.85
CA ASP A 57 -8.96 -5.06 7.66
C ASP A 57 -8.64 -5.82 6.37
N LEU A 58 -7.46 -6.47 6.31
CA LEU A 58 -7.11 -7.30 5.16
C LEU A 58 -8.06 -8.49 5.00
N LEU A 59 -8.41 -9.18 6.09
CA LEU A 59 -9.37 -10.28 6.04
C LEU A 59 -10.73 -9.80 5.50
N LYS A 60 -11.22 -8.66 6.00
CA LYS A 60 -12.46 -8.06 5.53
C LYS A 60 -12.40 -7.74 4.03
N LEU A 61 -11.31 -7.12 3.55
CA LEU A 61 -11.11 -6.85 2.13
C LEU A 61 -11.15 -8.13 1.28
N VAL A 62 -10.55 -9.21 1.77
CA VAL A 62 -10.56 -10.51 1.08
C VAL A 62 -11.96 -11.13 1.06
N GLU A 63 -12.70 -11.07 2.16
CA GLU A 63 -14.07 -11.62 2.26
C GLU A 63 -15.09 -10.84 1.43
N GLU A 64 -14.93 -9.51 1.33
CA GLU A 64 -15.85 -8.64 0.59
C GLU A 64 -15.52 -8.53 -0.91
N SER A 65 -14.34 -8.98 -1.34
CA SER A 65 -13.91 -8.89 -2.75
C SER A 65 -14.31 -10.13 -3.55
N ASP A 66 -14.88 -9.94 -4.73
CA ASP A 66 -15.15 -11.03 -5.68
C ASP A 66 -13.87 -11.72 -6.17
N LYS A 67 -12.76 -10.97 -6.22
CA LYS A 67 -11.45 -11.42 -6.70
C LYS A 67 -10.33 -10.76 -5.93
N VAL A 68 -9.28 -11.53 -5.65
CA VAL A 68 -8.05 -11.05 -5.01
C VAL A 68 -6.86 -11.40 -5.89
N LEU A 69 -6.02 -10.40 -6.17
CA LEU A 69 -4.76 -10.57 -6.90
C LEU A 69 -3.60 -10.37 -5.92
N VAL A 70 -2.65 -11.30 -5.94
CA VAL A 70 -1.45 -11.24 -5.09
C VAL A 70 -0.23 -11.17 -5.99
N PHE A 71 0.59 -10.14 -5.78
CA PHE A 71 1.86 -9.95 -6.46
C PHE A 71 3.00 -10.36 -5.52
N GLY A 72 3.92 -11.17 -6.04
CA GLY A 72 5.03 -11.80 -5.32
C GLY A 72 6.30 -10.98 -5.37
#